data_AF-A0A2T7U560-F1
#
_entry.id   AF-A0A2T7U560-F1
#
_cell.length_a   1.000
_cell.length_b   1.000
_cell.length_c   1.000
_cell.angle_alpha   90.00
_cell.angle_beta   90.00
_cell.angle_gamma   90.00
#
_symmetry.space_group_name_H-M   'P 1'
#
loop_
_entity.id
_entity.type
_entity.pdbx_description
1 polymer ?
#
loop_
_entity_poly.entity_id
_entity_poly.type
_entity_poly.pdbx_seq_one_letter_code
_entity_poly.pdbx_strand_id
1 'polypeptide(L)'
;MIIKQLGRYNFAGSDKEWSVQIRLPDGKWLSEMWPEDKEPDIEGLPPSEVIELIATRLEEWWICTGREEKRERIAYARSVAAQMDHDWASAEIARLEKRIASLRDHLIEQPEQAA
;
A
#
# COMPACT_ATOMS: atom_id res chain seq x y z
N MET A 1 -3.09 5.98 3.07
CA MET A 1 -3.79 4.67 3.05
C MET A 1 -3.38 3.95 1.78
N ILE A 2 -2.93 2.70 1.91
CA ILE A 2 -2.51 1.84 0.80
C ILE A 2 -3.54 0.70 0.68
N ILE A 3 -3.96 0.39 -0.53
CA ILE A 3 -4.93 -0.67 -0.83
C ILE A 3 -4.32 -1.59 -1.89
N LYS A 4 -4.36 -2.91 -1.65
CA LYS A 4 -4.15 -3.96 -2.66
C LYS A 4 -5.43 -4.76 -2.80
N GLN A 5 -5.91 -4.94 -4.03
CA GLN A 5 -7.13 -5.71 -4.30
C GLN A 5 -7.04 -6.41 -5.67
N LEU A 6 -7.59 -7.61 -5.76
CA LEU A 6 -7.74 -8.35 -7.02
C LEU A 6 -9.16 -8.12 -7.56
N GLY A 7 -9.27 -7.67 -8.81
CA GLY A 7 -10.55 -7.31 -9.39
C GLY A 7 -10.54 -7.29 -10.91
N ARG A 8 -11.72 -7.14 -11.51
CA ARG A 8 -11.86 -6.93 -12.96
C ARG A 8 -11.90 -5.44 -13.23
N TYR A 9 -10.84 -4.92 -13.86
CA TYR A 9 -10.71 -3.50 -14.16
C TYR A 9 -10.84 -3.19 -15.65
N ASN A 10 -10.71 -4.20 -16.52
CA ASN A 10 -10.98 -4.09 -17.95
C ASN A 10 -12.44 -4.42 -18.27
N PHE A 11 -13.15 -3.47 -18.88
CA PHE A 11 -14.55 -3.65 -19.28
C PHE A 11 -14.74 -4.70 -20.40
N ALA A 12 -13.71 -4.91 -21.22
CA ALA A 12 -13.75 -5.82 -22.38
C ALA A 12 -13.16 -7.21 -22.12
N GLY A 13 -12.65 -7.47 -20.91
CA GLY A 13 -11.98 -8.73 -20.56
C GLY A 13 -12.58 -9.38 -19.32
N SER A 14 -12.40 -10.70 -19.19
CA SER A 14 -12.75 -11.46 -17.98
C SER A 14 -11.62 -11.52 -16.95
N ASP A 15 -10.43 -11.07 -17.34
CA ASP A 15 -9.20 -11.25 -16.60
C ASP A 15 -9.21 -10.36 -15.36
N LYS A 16 -8.72 -10.92 -14.25
CA LYS A 16 -8.52 -10.16 -13.03
C LYS A 16 -7.12 -9.56 -13.05
N GLU A 17 -7.00 -8.41 -12.42
CA GLU A 17 -5.73 -7.72 -12.23
C GLU A 17 -5.65 -7.29 -10.77
N TRP A 18 -4.44 -7.29 -10.23
CA TRP A 18 -4.14 -6.67 -8.95
C TRP A 18 -4.08 -5.17 -9.14
N SER A 19 -4.84 -4.42 -8.35
CA SER A 19 -4.77 -2.97 -8.27
C SER A 19 -4.11 -2.58 -6.96
N VAL A 20 -2.99 -1.86 -7.06
CA VAL A 20 -2.35 -1.20 -5.91
C VAL A 20 -2.65 0.29 -5.99
N GLN A 21 -3.20 0.83 -4.92
CA GLN A 21 -3.61 2.23 -4.84
C GLN A 21 -3.07 2.86 -3.56
N ILE A 22 -2.53 4.07 -3.67
CA ILE A 22 -2.12 4.88 -2.53
C ILE A 22 -2.84 6.23 -2.53
N ARG A 23 -3.43 6.56 -1.39
CA ARG A 23 -4.09 7.86 -1.17
C ARG A 23 -3.04 8.89 -0.78
N LEU A 24 -2.94 9.95 -1.58
CA LEU A 24 -2.02 11.06 -1.34
C LEU A 24 -2.66 12.15 -0.45
N PRO A 25 -1.85 13.06 0.14
CA PRO A 25 -2.34 14.11 1.03
C PRO A 25 -3.34 15.08 0.38
N ASP A 26 -3.24 15.29 -0.95
CA ASP A 26 -4.19 16.12 -1.71
C ASP A 26 -5.56 15.45 -1.93
N GLY A 27 -5.77 14.26 -1.37
CA GLY A 27 -7.01 13.53 -1.54
C GLY A 27 -7.20 12.98 -2.94
N LYS A 28 -6.13 12.70 -3.68
CA LYS A 28 -6.19 11.93 -4.93
C LYS A 28 -5.47 10.59 -4.78
N TRP A 29 -5.78 9.67 -5.70
CA TRP A 29 -5.19 8.34 -5.72
C TRP A 29 -4.06 8.29 -6.76
N LEU A 30 -2.97 7.62 -6.40
CA LEU A 30 -1.98 7.11 -7.34
C LEU A 30 -2.16 5.59 -7.39
N SER A 31 -2.23 5.01 -8.59
CA SER A 31 -2.50 3.59 -8.74
C SER A 31 -1.94 3.01 -10.03
N GLU A 32 -1.62 1.72 -9.97
CA GLU A 32 -1.24 0.90 -11.12
C GLU A 32 -1.82 -0.52 -11.00
N MET A 33 -1.75 -1.25 -12.10
CA MET A 33 -2.32 -2.60 -12.21
C MET A 33 -1.27 -3.64 -12.63
N TRP A 34 -1.39 -4.83 -12.05
CA TRP A 34 -0.58 -6.00 -12.35
C TRP A 34 -1.48 -7.16 -12.78
N PRO A 35 -1.02 -8.02 -13.70
CA PRO A 35 -1.69 -9.29 -14.00
C PRO A 35 -1.92 -10.15 -12.76
N GLU A 36 -2.96 -10.99 -12.76
CA GLU A 36 -3.30 -11.90 -11.65
C GLU A 36 -2.13 -12.80 -11.21
N ASP A 37 -1.30 -13.25 -12.16
CA ASP A 37 -0.13 -14.11 -11.93
C ASP A 37 1.10 -13.35 -11.38
N LYS A 38 1.03 -12.01 -11.29
CA LYS A 38 2.11 -11.13 -10.85
C LYS A 38 1.67 -10.27 -9.68
N GLU A 39 1.19 -10.92 -8.61
CA GLU A 39 0.81 -10.21 -7.39
C GLU A 39 1.99 -9.39 -6.85
N PRO A 40 1.81 -8.06 -6.65
CA PRO A 40 2.83 -7.24 -6.04
C PRO A 40 2.89 -7.48 -4.53
N ASP A 41 4.10 -7.73 -4.02
CA ASP A 41 4.36 -7.78 -2.58
C ASP A 41 4.48 -6.35 -2.05
N ILE A 42 3.49 -5.94 -1.25
CA ILE A 42 3.43 -4.60 -0.64
C ILE A 42 3.16 -4.66 0.86
N GLU A 43 3.09 -5.85 1.44
CA GLU A 43 2.70 -6.00 2.84
C GLU A 43 3.83 -5.53 3.76
N GLY A 44 3.53 -4.58 4.63
CA GLY A 44 4.52 -3.97 5.51
C GLY A 44 5.47 -2.98 4.83
N LEU A 45 5.28 -2.67 3.54
CA LEU A 45 6.07 -1.65 2.88
C LEU A 45 5.63 -0.24 3.28
N PRO A 46 6.58 0.69 3.45
CA PRO A 46 6.25 2.10 3.66
C PRO A 46 5.69 2.72 2.36
N PRO A 47 4.92 3.82 2.46
CA PRO A 47 4.42 4.58 1.33
C PRO A 47 5.44 4.89 0.23
N SER A 48 6.66 5.28 0.57
CA SER A 48 7.73 5.57 -0.40
C SER A 48 8.07 4.38 -1.30
N GLU A 49 8.25 3.19 -0.73
CA GLU A 49 8.54 1.96 -1.49
C GLU A 49 7.36 1.58 -2.40
N VAL A 50 6.12 1.75 -1.94
CA VAL A 50 4.94 1.51 -2.76
C VAL A 50 4.82 2.53 -3.91
N ILE A 51 5.23 3.79 -3.69
CA ILE A 51 5.29 4.80 -4.75
C ILE A 51 6.31 4.40 -5.82
N GLU A 52 7.50 3.91 -5.42
CA GLU A 52 8.53 3.47 -6.37
C GLU A 52 8.11 2.20 -7.14
N LEU A 53 7.41 1.28 -6.48
CA LEU A 53 6.81 0.12 -7.14
C LEU A 53 5.82 0.55 -8.24
N ILE A 54 4.94 1.50 -7.92
CA ILE A 54 4.00 2.08 -8.89
C ILE A 54 4.74 2.81 -10.03
N ALA A 55 5.78 3.59 -9.70
CA ALA A 55 6.57 4.31 -10.68
C ALA A 55 7.29 3.37 -11.65
N THR A 56 7.87 2.28 -11.14
CA THR A 56 8.51 1.24 -11.94
C THR A 56 7.52 0.61 -12.90
N ARG A 57 6.33 0.26 -12.39
CA ARG A 57 5.26 -0.33 -13.19
C ARG A 57 4.79 0.60 -14.32
N LEU A 58 4.68 1.90 -14.05
CA LEU A 58 4.32 2.89 -15.07
C LEU A 58 5.31 2.92 -16.25
N GLU A 59 6.59 2.75 -15.98
CA GLU A 59 7.64 2.80 -17.02
C GLU A 59 7.66 1.54 -17.90
N GLU A 60 7.16 0.40 -17.41
CA GLU A 60 7.04 -0.84 -18.21
C GLU A 60 6.04 -0.74 -19.37
N TRP A 61 5.06 0.17 -19.29
CA TRP A 61 4.04 0.33 -20.32
C TRP A 61 4.56 1.09 -21.54
N TRP A 62 4.70 0.44 -22.71
CA TRP A 62 5.18 1.08 -23.94
C TRP A 62 4.28 2.24 -24.43
N ILE A 63 2.96 2.11 -24.31
CA ILE A 63 1.98 3.15 -24.66
C ILE A 63 1.04 3.34 -23.47
N CYS A 64 1.07 4.52 -22.86
CA CYS A 64 0.13 4.90 -21.80
C CYS A 64 -0.34 6.33 -22.06
N THR A 65 -1.59 6.50 -22.49
CA THR A 65 -2.23 7.81 -22.59
C THR A 65 -2.37 8.39 -21.19
N GLY A 66 -1.79 9.57 -20.93
CA GLY A 66 -1.74 10.17 -19.58
C GLY A 66 -0.47 9.85 -18.78
N ARG A 67 0.56 9.26 -19.40
CA ARG A 67 1.87 9.01 -18.77
C ARG A 67 2.48 10.24 -18.11
N GLU A 68 2.39 11.40 -18.76
CA GLU A 68 2.97 12.64 -18.22
C GLU A 68 2.25 13.09 -16.94
N GLU A 69 0.92 13.09 -16.96
CA GLU A 69 0.12 13.39 -15.75
C GLU A 69 0.45 12.40 -14.60
N LYS A 70 0.62 11.12 -14.92
CA LYS A 70 1.05 10.12 -13.93
C LYS A 70 2.47 10.35 -13.43
N ARG A 71 3.40 10.82 -14.27
CA ARG A 71 4.76 11.20 -13.85
C ARG A 71 4.76 12.42 -12.94
N GLU A 72 3.98 13.44 -13.26
CA GLU A 72 3.77 14.60 -12.38
C GLU A 72 3.17 14.16 -11.04
N ARG A 73 2.22 13.23 -11.09
CA ARG A 73 1.62 12.63 -9.89
C ARG A 73 2.64 11.87 -9.04
N ILE A 74 3.52 11.08 -9.65
CA ILE A 74 4.61 10.38 -8.96
C ILE A 74 5.60 11.38 -8.38
N ALA A 75 5.94 12.45 -9.12
CA ALA A 75 6.83 13.50 -8.62
C ALA A 75 6.24 14.20 -7.39
N TYR A 76 4.94 14.50 -7.40
CA TYR A 76 4.24 14.99 -6.23
C TYR A 76 4.23 13.96 -5.08
N ALA A 77 3.94 12.69 -5.37
CA ALA A 77 3.95 11.64 -4.35
C ALA A 77 5.33 11.51 -3.68
N ARG A 78 6.42 11.58 -4.46
CA ARG A 78 7.80 11.59 -3.95
C ARG A 78 8.09 12.80 -3.06
N SER A 79 7.56 13.98 -3.39
CA SER A 79 7.83 15.18 -2.59
C SER A 79 7.17 15.14 -1.20
N VAL A 80 6.10 14.36 -1.04
CA VAL A 80 5.39 14.16 0.24
C VAL A 80 5.69 12.82 0.90
N ALA A 81 6.46 11.94 0.26
CA ALA A 81 6.69 10.56 0.71
C ALA A 81 7.28 10.48 2.12
N ALA A 82 8.23 11.36 2.47
CA ALA A 82 8.83 11.38 3.80
C ALA A 82 7.80 11.63 4.91
N GLN A 83 6.83 12.52 4.70
CA GLN A 83 5.74 12.75 5.65
C GLN A 83 4.83 11.52 5.73
N MET A 84 4.50 10.92 4.58
CA MET A 84 3.65 9.73 4.54
C MET A 84 4.30 8.54 5.26
N ASP A 85 5.60 8.34 5.10
CA ASP A 85 6.37 7.30 5.79
C ASP A 85 6.40 7.52 7.30
N HIS A 86 6.57 8.77 7.73
CA HIS A 86 6.51 9.13 9.14
C HIS A 86 5.14 8.82 9.76
N ASP A 87 4.06 9.23 9.09
CA ASP A 87 2.69 8.97 9.55
C ASP A 87 2.38 7.47 9.58
N TRP A 88 2.83 6.73 8.56
CA TRP A 88 2.71 5.29 8.47
C TRP A 88 3.45 4.59 9.62
N ALA A 89 4.71 4.94 9.85
CA ALA A 89 5.53 4.35 10.91
C ALA A 89 4.93 4.65 12.29
N SER A 90 4.45 5.88 12.51
CA SER A 90 3.80 6.29 13.75
C SER A 90 2.52 5.48 14.02
N ALA A 91 1.70 5.28 13.00
CA ALA A 91 0.49 4.46 13.10
C ALA A 91 0.81 2.98 13.37
N GLU A 92 1.87 2.45 12.74
CA GLU A 92 2.30 1.08 12.91
C GLU A 92 2.86 0.83 14.32
N ILE A 93 3.67 1.75 14.85
CA ILE A 93 4.13 1.74 16.24
C ILE A 93 2.93 1.71 17.18
N ALA A 94 1.97 2.63 17.03
CA ALA A 94 0.79 2.69 17.89
C ALA A 94 -0.06 1.40 17.82
N ARG A 95 -0.14 0.76 16.65
CA ARG A 95 -0.81 -0.52 16.46
C ARG A 95 -0.09 -1.65 17.20
N LEU A 96 1.23 -1.72 17.07
CA LEU A 96 2.07 -2.71 17.73
C LEU A 96 2.05 -2.55 19.24
N GLU A 97 2.10 -1.32 19.76
CA GLU A 97 1.98 -1.03 21.20
C GLU A 97 0.65 -1.54 21.77
N LYS A 98 -0.47 -1.28 21.09
CA LYS A 98 -1.78 -1.82 21.47
C LYS A 98 -1.81 -3.35 21.46
N ARG A 99 -1.17 -3.96 20.46
CA ARG A 99 -1.07 -5.42 20.36
C ARG A 99 -0.24 -5.99 21.51
N ILE A 100 0.88 -5.36 21.85
CA ILE A 100 1.73 -5.74 22.98
C ILE A 100 0.94 -5.63 24.29
N ALA A 101 0.21 -4.54 24.52
CA ALA A 101 -0.62 -4.38 25.72
C ALA A 101 -1.66 -5.51 25.83
N SER A 102 -2.42 -5.76 24.76
CA SER A 102 -3.42 -6.83 24.75
C SER A 102 -2.82 -8.23 24.96
N LEU A 103 -1.63 -8.50 24.40
CA LEU A 103 -0.95 -9.79 24.61
C LEU A 103 -0.44 -9.93 26.05
N ARG A 104 0.03 -8.84 26.67
CA ARG A 104 0.43 -8.84 28.08
C ARG A 104 -0.75 -9.15 29.00
N ASP A 105 -1.92 -8.57 28.73
CA ASP A 105 -3.12 -8.84 29.51
C ASP A 105 -3.51 -10.33 29.43
N HIS A 106 -3.51 -10.94 28.24
CA HIS A 106 -3.78 -12.38 28.08
C HIS A 106 -2.77 -13.27 28.81
N LEU A 107 -1.49 -12.89 28.85
CA LEU A 107 -0.47 -13.64 29.60
C LEU A 107 -0.67 -13.56 31.11
N ILE A 108 -1.27 -12.46 31.62
CA ILE A 108 -1.61 -12.27 33.04
C ILE A 108 -2.90 -13.01 33.41
N GLU A 109 -3.79 -13.28 32.46
CA GLU A 109 -5.02 -14.05 32.67
C GLU A 109 -4.80 -15.57 32.64
N GLN A 110 -3.75 -16.07 31.98
CA GLN A 110 -3.41 -17.50 31.92
C GLN A 110 -2.55 -18.15 33.05
N PRO A 111 -1.97 -17.44 34.06
CA PRO A 111 -1.13 -18.07 35.08
C PRO A 111 -1.91 -18.83 36.17
N GLU A 112 -3.25 -18.78 36.22
CA GLU A 112 -4.06 -19.52 37.21
C GLU A 112 -4.67 -20.85 36.72
N GLN A 113 -4.57 -21.20 35.43
CA GLN A 113 -5.16 -22.44 34.90
C GLN A 113 -4.17 -23.61 34.79
N ALA A 114 -2.95 -23.45 35.28
CA ALA A 114 -1.91 -24.48 35.29
C ALA A 114 -1.52 -24.91 36.72
N ALA A 115 -2.52 -25.10 37.60
CA ALA A 115 -2.36 -25.70 38.93
C ALA A 115 -3.05 -27.07 39.00
#